data_AF-A0A3N4LYI2-F1
#
_entry.id   AF-A0A3N4LYI2-F1
#
_cell.length_a   1.000
_cell.length_b   1.000
_cell.length_c   1.000
_cell.angle_alpha   90.00
_cell.angle_beta   90.00
_cell.angle_gamma   90.00
#
_symmetry.space_group_name_H-M   'P 1'
#
loop_
_entity.id
_entity.type
_entity.pdbx_description
1 polymer ?
#
loop_
_entity_poly.entity_id
_entity_poly.type
_entity_poly.pdbx_seq_one_letter_code
_entity_poly.pdbx_strand_id
1 'polypeptide(L)'
;MSGNALETRRQLRIDLKEVGDDLRVAKNSIWDIKIALLPRARDPESTAPPTLSGLVAEALRVEGELDTLKNMYRSIENNTADIISVLEAEKEMGRGNRPWWVPMSCWDSELERDITIHSREVEKLKKKLDEAVFLWYIISHDLRLRDRS
;
A
#
# COMPACT_ATOMS: atom_id res chain seq x y z
N MET A 1 -27.03 16.84 -20.71
CA MET A 1 -26.20 15.66 -20.36
C MET A 1 -25.08 16.03 -19.38
N SER A 2 -25.35 16.83 -18.34
CA SER A 2 -24.36 17.31 -17.36
C SER A 2 -24.26 16.44 -16.09
N GLY A 3 -25.09 15.41 -15.96
CA GLY A 3 -25.11 14.52 -14.77
C GLY A 3 -23.94 13.54 -14.68
N ASN A 4 -23.27 13.23 -15.80
CA ASN A 4 -22.22 12.20 -15.82
C ASN A 4 -20.93 12.68 -15.15
N ALA A 5 -20.46 13.89 -15.49
CA ALA A 5 -19.19 14.41 -14.98
C ALA A 5 -19.20 14.70 -13.46
N LEU A 6 -20.35 15.08 -12.91
CA LEU A 6 -20.47 15.37 -11.47
C LEU A 6 -20.50 14.07 -10.65
N GLU A 7 -21.13 13.02 -11.16
CA GLU A 7 -21.16 11.70 -10.54
C GLU A 7 -19.79 11.03 -10.60
N THR A 8 -19.09 11.10 -11.74
CA THR A 8 -17.70 10.62 -11.87
C THR A 8 -16.78 11.27 -10.84
N ARG A 9 -16.90 12.58 -10.59
CA ARG A 9 -16.10 13.28 -9.57
C ARG A 9 -16.40 12.80 -8.16
N ARG A 10 -17.68 12.60 -7.85
CA ARG A 10 -18.08 12.08 -6.55
C ARG A 10 -17.48 10.70 -6.32
N GLN A 11 -17.50 9.85 -7.34
CA GLN A 11 -16.91 8.52 -7.28
C GLN A 11 -15.38 8.58 -7.08
N LEU A 12 -14.66 9.39 -7.86
CA LEU A 12 -13.20 9.54 -7.71
C LEU A 12 -12.78 9.99 -6.30
N ARG A 13 -13.57 10.85 -5.64
CA ARG A 13 -13.30 11.27 -4.26
C ARG A 13 -13.53 10.15 -3.25
N ILE A 14 -14.52 9.29 -3.50
CA ILE A 14 -14.77 8.10 -2.66
C ILE A 14 -13.60 7.13 -2.84
N ASP A 15 -13.24 6.80 -4.07
CA ASP A 15 -12.15 5.87 -4.39
C ASP A 15 -10.82 6.36 -3.81
N LEU A 16 -10.51 7.65 -3.94
CA LEU A 16 -9.30 8.23 -3.37
C LEU A 16 -9.27 8.16 -1.83
N LYS A 17 -10.42 8.35 -1.18
CA LYS A 17 -10.53 8.19 0.27
C LYS A 17 -10.28 6.74 0.69
N GLU A 18 -10.83 5.78 -0.04
CA GLU A 18 -10.59 4.35 0.20
C GLU A 18 -9.11 4.01 0.06
N VAL A 19 -8.44 4.49 -1.00
CA VAL A 19 -6.98 4.36 -1.17
C VAL A 19 -6.23 4.93 0.04
N GLY A 20 -6.63 6.09 0.55
CA GLY A 20 -6.04 6.71 1.74
C GLY A 20 -6.22 5.89 3.02
N ASP A 21 -7.41 5.31 3.21
CA ASP A 21 -7.72 4.44 4.34
C ASP A 21 -6.92 3.13 4.28
N ASP A 22 -6.82 2.52 3.10
CA ASP A 22 -6.04 1.31 2.86
C ASP A 22 -4.53 1.54 3.06
N LEU A 23 -4.00 2.67 2.59
CA LEU A 23 -2.61 3.08 2.85
C LEU A 23 -2.31 3.16 4.34
N ARG A 24 -3.24 3.71 5.13
CA ARG A 24 -3.10 3.81 6.59
C ARG A 24 -3.08 2.43 7.24
N VAL A 25 -3.98 1.53 6.86
CA VAL A 25 -4.02 0.16 7.37
C VAL A 25 -2.72 -0.57 7.04
N ALA A 26 -2.32 -0.55 5.76
CA ALA A 26 -1.10 -1.20 5.29
C ALA A 26 0.16 -0.70 6.03
N LYS A 27 0.25 0.61 6.27
CA LYS A 27 1.37 1.21 7.03
C LYS A 27 1.43 0.69 8.47
N ASN A 28 0.29 0.56 9.14
CA ASN A 28 0.23 0.04 10.51
C ASN A 28 0.59 -1.45 10.53
N SER A 29 0.07 -2.25 9.60
CA SER A 29 0.42 -3.67 9.49
C SER A 29 1.92 -3.91 9.26
N ILE A 30 2.59 -3.10 8.42
CA ILE A 30 4.05 -3.18 8.25
C ILE A 30 4.78 -2.89 9.57
N TRP A 31 4.31 -1.91 10.32
CA TRP A 31 4.91 -1.55 11.59
C TRP A 31 4.80 -2.69 12.60
N ASP A 32 3.65 -3.34 12.69
CA ASP A 32 3.41 -4.49 13.57
C ASP A 32 4.28 -5.69 13.17
N ILE A 33 4.39 -5.99 11.87
CA ILE A 33 5.31 -7.01 11.35
C ILE A 33 6.76 -6.67 11.73
N LYS A 34 7.20 -5.43 11.54
CA LYS A 34 8.57 -5.03 11.90
C LYS A 34 8.82 -5.16 13.40
N ILE A 35 7.86 -4.81 14.26
CA ILE A 35 7.97 -5.02 15.71
C ILE A 35 8.07 -6.50 16.03
N ALA A 36 7.33 -7.39 15.38
CA ALA A 36 7.45 -8.82 15.60
C ALA A 36 8.84 -9.37 15.19
N LEU A 37 9.44 -8.79 14.14
CA LEU A 37 10.74 -9.24 13.62
C LEU A 37 11.96 -8.63 14.37
N LEU A 38 11.87 -7.40 14.87
CA LEU A 38 13.02 -6.63 15.41
C LEU A 38 13.66 -7.16 16.71
N PRO A 39 12.91 -7.56 17.76
CA PRO A 39 13.49 -8.11 18.98
C PRO A 39 14.39 -9.32 18.73
N ARG A 40 14.05 -10.14 17.72
CA ARG A 40 14.84 -11.32 17.33
C ARG A 40 16.12 -10.99 16.57
N ALA A 41 16.19 -9.82 15.93
CA ALA A 41 17.39 -9.34 15.25
C ALA A 41 18.37 -8.62 16.19
N ARG A 42 17.89 -8.13 17.36
CA ARG A 42 18.66 -7.27 18.26
C ARG A 42 19.29 -7.97 19.45
N ASP A 43 18.77 -9.11 19.89
CA ASP A 43 19.34 -9.82 21.03
C ASP A 43 19.12 -11.34 20.92
N PRO A 44 20.08 -12.10 20.35
CA PRO A 44 19.99 -13.55 20.24
C PRO A 44 20.10 -14.29 21.59
N GLU A 45 20.43 -13.59 22.69
CA GLU A 45 20.68 -14.20 24.01
C GLU A 45 19.55 -13.97 25.03
N SER A 46 18.57 -13.11 24.74
CA SER A 46 17.53 -12.72 25.70
C SER A 46 16.33 -13.67 25.79
N THR A 47 16.51 -14.62 26.72
CA THR A 47 15.58 -15.30 27.65
C THR A 47 14.36 -16.09 27.13
N ALA A 48 14.50 -17.40 27.33
CA ALA A 48 13.66 -18.54 26.94
C ALA A 48 13.62 -18.77 25.41
N PRO A 49 14.24 -19.85 24.89
CA PRO A 49 14.10 -20.16 23.48
C PRO A 49 12.60 -20.34 23.23
N PRO A 50 11.97 -19.51 22.38
CA PRO A 50 10.66 -19.86 21.87
C PRO A 50 10.79 -21.27 21.31
N THR A 51 9.87 -22.16 21.68
CA THR A 51 9.89 -23.52 21.14
C THR A 51 9.95 -23.41 19.62
N LEU A 52 10.67 -24.30 18.94
CA LEU A 52 10.70 -24.34 17.47
C LEU A 52 9.27 -24.27 16.90
N SER A 53 8.29 -24.89 17.57
CA SER A 53 6.87 -24.77 17.27
C SER A 53 6.29 -23.34 17.39
N GLY A 54 6.66 -22.58 18.43
CA GLY A 54 6.25 -21.19 18.60
C GLY A 54 6.94 -20.25 17.60
N LEU A 55 8.17 -20.56 17.21
CA LEU A 55 8.88 -19.85 16.13
C LEU A 55 8.21 -20.08 14.78
N VAL A 56 7.86 -21.32 14.46
CA VAL A 56 7.19 -21.71 13.22
C VAL A 56 5.77 -21.14 13.14
N ALA A 57 5.02 -21.12 14.24
CA ALA A 57 3.68 -20.52 14.26
C ALA A 57 3.72 -19.00 13.98
N GLU A 58 4.67 -18.29 14.61
CA GLU A 58 4.85 -16.85 14.40
C GLU A 58 5.35 -16.53 12.99
N ALA A 59 6.23 -17.38 12.46
CA ALA A 59 6.69 -17.37 11.08
C ALA A 59 5.53 -17.45 10.08
N LEU A 60 4.67 -18.46 10.24
CA LEU A 60 3.50 -18.66 9.37
C LEU A 60 2.49 -17.52 9.48
N ARG A 61 2.31 -16.95 10.69
CA ARG A 61 1.47 -15.76 10.91
C ARG A 61 2.01 -14.56 10.12
N VAL A 62 3.29 -14.24 10.27
CA VAL A 62 3.94 -13.12 9.57
C VAL A 62 3.92 -13.32 8.06
N GLU A 63 4.12 -14.55 7.57
CA GLU A 63 4.03 -14.87 6.15
C GLU A 63 2.61 -14.61 5.59
N GLY A 64 1.58 -15.05 6.30
CA GLY A 64 0.18 -14.77 5.91
C GLY A 64 -0.16 -13.27 5.92
N GLU A 65 0.37 -12.52 6.89
CA GLU A 65 0.20 -11.07 6.96
C GLU A 65 0.94 -10.35 5.83
N LEU A 66 2.14 -10.80 5.47
CA LEU A 66 2.88 -10.26 4.32
C LEU A 66 2.15 -10.51 3.01
N ASP A 67 1.54 -11.68 2.82
CA ASP A 67 0.78 -11.97 1.60
C ASP A 67 -0.52 -11.17 1.51
N THR A 68 -1.20 -10.99 2.64
CA THR A 68 -2.35 -10.07 2.74
C THR A 68 -1.93 -8.64 2.36
N LEU A 69 -0.80 -8.19 2.89
CA LEU A 69 -0.27 -6.85 2.65
C LEU A 69 0.18 -6.64 1.20
N LYS A 70 0.77 -7.66 0.55
CA LYS A 70 1.09 -7.61 -0.89
C LYS A 70 -0.16 -7.47 -1.75
N ASN A 71 -1.23 -8.20 -1.40
CA ASN A 71 -2.51 -8.10 -2.10
C ASN A 71 -3.14 -6.72 -1.92
N MET A 72 -3.13 -6.19 -0.69
CA MET A 72 -3.56 -4.81 -0.42
C MET A 72 -2.75 -3.80 -1.23
N TYR A 73 -1.41 -3.91 -1.23
CA TYR A 73 -0.55 -3.03 -2.00
C TYR A 73 -0.89 -3.04 -3.49
N ARG A 74 -1.08 -4.23 -4.09
CA ARG A 74 -1.49 -4.35 -5.50
C ARG A 74 -2.85 -3.70 -5.76
N SER A 75 -3.80 -3.86 -4.84
CA SER A 75 -5.11 -3.21 -4.94
C SER A 75 -4.99 -1.68 -4.92
N ILE A 76 -4.19 -1.14 -3.99
CA ILE A 76 -3.93 0.30 -3.88
C ILE A 76 -3.24 0.83 -5.15
N GLU A 77 -2.25 0.10 -5.68
CA GLU A 77 -1.52 0.46 -6.90
C GLU A 77 -2.46 0.52 -8.11
N ASN A 78 -3.29 -0.51 -8.29
CA ASN A 78 -4.28 -0.57 -9.37
C ASN A 78 -5.32 0.55 -9.25
N ASN A 79 -5.91 0.75 -8.07
CA ASN A 79 -6.92 1.78 -7.86
C ASN A 79 -6.35 3.19 -8.10
N THR A 80 -5.09 3.43 -7.68
CA THR A 80 -4.42 4.71 -7.94
C THR A 80 -4.19 4.92 -9.43
N ALA A 81 -3.77 3.87 -10.16
CA ALA A 81 -3.58 3.94 -11.61
C ALA A 81 -4.89 4.19 -12.37
N ASP A 82 -5.98 3.53 -11.96
CA ASP A 82 -7.31 3.73 -12.56
C ASP A 82 -7.80 5.18 -12.38
N ILE A 83 -7.65 5.74 -11.18
CA ILE A 83 -7.97 7.14 -10.88
C ILE A 83 -7.17 8.09 -11.79
N ILE A 84 -5.86 7.85 -11.95
CA ILE A 84 -5.01 8.67 -12.82
C ILE A 84 -5.48 8.58 -14.28
N SER A 85 -5.75 7.37 -14.77
CA SER A 85 -6.21 7.14 -16.14
C SER A 85 -7.52 7.86 -16.45
N VAL A 86 -8.49 7.82 -15.53
CA VAL A 86 -9.77 8.53 -15.69
C VAL A 86 -9.54 10.04 -15.80
N LEU A 87 -8.66 10.60 -14.97
CA LEU A 87 -8.35 12.03 -15.01
C LEU A 87 -7.61 12.46 -16.27
N GLU A 88 -6.70 11.63 -16.77
CA GLU A 88 -6.00 11.91 -18.03
C GLU A 88 -6.96 11.90 -19.23
N ALA A 89 -7.87 10.92 -19.30
CA ALA A 89 -8.89 10.86 -20.33
C ALA A 89 -9.81 12.10 -20.30
N GLU A 90 -10.23 12.54 -19.11
CA GLU A 90 -11.03 13.75 -18.93
C GLU A 90 -10.26 15.03 -19.34
N LYS A 91 -8.96 15.10 -19.04
CA LYS A 91 -8.08 16.21 -19.47
C LYS A 91 -7.87 16.26 -20.98
N GLU A 92 -7.99 15.13 -21.67
CA GLU A 92 -7.87 15.06 -23.12
C GLU A 92 -9.18 15.45 -23.81
N MET A 93 -10.32 14.93 -23.35
CA MET A 93 -11.66 15.34 -23.82
C MET A 93 -11.87 16.86 -23.68
N GLY A 94 -11.57 17.34 -22.48
CA GLY A 94 -10.55 18.36 -22.25
C GLY A 94 -10.34 19.48 -23.25
N ARG A 95 -9.31 19.18 -24.04
CA ARG A 95 -8.60 20.06 -24.94
C ARG A 95 -9.24 20.07 -26.32
N GLY A 96 -10.15 19.14 -26.59
CA GLY A 96 -10.80 18.94 -27.88
C GLY A 96 -12.12 19.68 -28.10
N ASN A 97 -12.71 20.35 -27.09
CA ASN A 97 -14.06 20.94 -27.22
C ASN A 97 -14.25 22.36 -26.61
N ARG A 98 -14.94 23.18 -27.40
CA ARG A 98 -15.62 24.50 -27.27
C ARG A 98 -15.36 25.48 -26.08
N PRO A 99 -15.47 26.82 -26.30
CA PRO A 99 -15.16 27.89 -25.33
C PRO A 99 -15.93 27.91 -24.00
N TRP A 100 -17.02 27.15 -23.88
CA TRP A 100 -17.86 27.04 -22.68
C TRP A 100 -17.58 25.74 -21.89
N TRP A 101 -16.69 24.89 -22.41
CA TRP A 101 -16.22 23.71 -21.72
C TRP A 101 -15.18 24.18 -20.69
N VAL A 102 -15.61 24.29 -19.44
CA VAL A 102 -14.72 24.60 -18.32
C VAL A 102 -13.90 23.35 -18.07
N PRO A 103 -12.61 23.31 -18.45
CA PRO A 103 -11.83 22.09 -18.34
C PRO A 103 -11.66 21.75 -16.86
N MET A 104 -11.65 20.47 -16.51
CA MET A 104 -11.39 20.01 -15.14
C MET A 104 -10.07 20.59 -14.56
N SER A 105 -9.17 21.07 -15.43
CA SER A 105 -7.91 21.76 -15.06
C SER A 105 -8.06 23.04 -14.23
N CYS A 106 -9.27 23.61 -14.11
CA CYS A 106 -9.48 24.80 -13.28
C CYS A 106 -10.24 24.53 -11.96
N TRP A 107 -10.70 23.30 -11.71
CA TRP A 107 -11.49 22.95 -10.53
C TRP A 107 -11.10 21.56 -9.99
N ASP A 108 -9.94 21.49 -9.36
CA ASP A 108 -9.59 20.71 -8.13
C ASP A 108 -8.07 20.45 -8.12
N SER A 109 -7.29 21.53 -7.99
CA SER A 109 -5.87 21.42 -7.62
C SER A 109 -5.67 20.60 -6.34
N GLU A 110 -6.70 20.51 -5.49
CA GLU A 110 -6.76 19.64 -4.32
C GLU A 110 -6.78 18.16 -4.70
N LEU A 111 -7.60 17.73 -5.66
CA LEU A 111 -7.66 16.33 -6.09
C LEU A 111 -6.34 15.89 -6.76
N GLU A 112 -5.78 16.73 -7.63
CA GLU A 112 -4.47 16.45 -8.24
C GLU A 112 -3.35 16.39 -7.20
N ARG A 113 -3.39 17.29 -6.21
CA ARG A 113 -2.45 17.30 -5.09
C ARG A 113 -2.58 16.03 -4.25
N ASP A 114 -3.80 15.62 -3.94
CA ASP A 114 -4.07 14.44 -3.13
C ASP A 114 -3.61 13.17 -3.85
N ILE A 115 -3.88 13.04 -5.15
CA ILE A 115 -3.38 11.92 -5.95
C ILE A 115 -1.84 11.89 -5.97
N THR A 116 -1.21 13.07 -6.09
CA THR A 116 0.26 13.17 -6.03
C THR A 116 0.79 12.72 -4.66
N ILE A 117 0.10 13.10 -3.57
CA ILE A 117 0.44 12.68 -2.21
C ILE A 117 0.27 11.16 -2.06
N HIS A 118 -0.88 10.61 -2.47
CA HIS A 118 -1.18 9.18 -2.35
C HIS A 118 -0.18 8.36 -3.18
N SER A 119 0.10 8.75 -4.43
CA SER A 119 1.10 8.08 -5.28
C SER A 119 2.48 8.05 -4.62
N ARG A 120 2.89 9.15 -3.98
CA ARG A 120 4.17 9.19 -3.23
C ARG A 120 4.14 8.29 -2.00
N GLU A 121 3.02 8.22 -1.29
CA GLU A 121 2.87 7.32 -0.14
C GLU A 121 2.83 5.85 -0.56
N VAL A 122 2.24 5.50 -1.71
CA VAL A 122 2.29 4.16 -2.31
C VAL A 122 3.75 3.74 -2.57
N GLU A 123 4.55 4.61 -3.18
CA GLU A 123 5.98 4.33 -3.41
C GLU A 123 6.78 4.16 -2.12
N LYS A 124 6.47 4.94 -1.08
CA LYS A 124 7.08 4.75 0.25
C LYS A 124 6.64 3.44 0.89
N LEU A 125 5.38 3.05 0.73
CA LEU A 125 4.83 1.82 1.25
C LEU A 125 5.51 0.62 0.59
N LYS A 126 5.72 0.65 -0.72
CA LYS A 126 6.47 -0.36 -1.48
C LYS A 126 7.84 -0.63 -0.87
N LYS A 127 8.65 0.42 -0.67
CA LYS A 127 9.99 0.30 -0.06
C LYS A 127 9.95 -0.34 1.33
N LYS A 128 8.96 0.04 2.14
CA LYS A 128 8.81 -0.51 3.50
C LYS A 128 8.34 -1.96 3.49
N LEU A 129 7.50 -2.34 2.52
CA LEU A 129 7.08 -3.72 2.30
C LEU A 129 8.28 -4.57 1.86
N ASP A 130 9.09 -4.07 0.92
CA ASP A 130 10.31 -4.75 0.47
C ASP A 130 11.30 -4.98 1.63
N GLU A 131 11.49 -3.98 2.49
CA GLU A 131 12.30 -4.12 3.71
C GLU A 131 11.75 -5.19 4.67
N ALA A 132 10.42 -5.24 4.87
CA ALA A 132 9.80 -6.23 5.75
C ALA A 132 9.94 -7.65 5.17
N VAL A 133 9.75 -7.80 3.85
CA VAL A 133 9.98 -9.07 3.13
C VAL A 133 11.43 -9.51 3.23
N PHE A 134 12.39 -8.58 3.10
CA PHE A 134 13.81 -8.88 3.23
C PHE A 134 14.19 -9.35 4.65
N LEU A 135 13.69 -8.67 5.69
CA LEU A 135 13.90 -9.09 7.08
C LEU A 135 13.32 -10.48 7.35
N TRP A 136 12.11 -10.74 6.83
CA TRP A 136 11.47 -12.05 6.91
C TRP A 136 12.30 -13.14 6.20
N TYR A 137 12.87 -12.84 5.04
CA TYR A 137 13.75 -13.77 4.31
C TYR A 137 14.96 -14.17 5.16
N ILE A 138 15.65 -13.21 5.80
CA ILE A 138 16.82 -13.49 6.64
C ILE A 138 16.43 -14.40 7.83
N ILE A 139 15.34 -14.05 8.53
CA ILE A 139 14.90 -14.79 9.72
C ILE A 139 14.43 -16.20 9.35
N SER A 140 13.62 -16.33 8.31
CA SER A 140 13.14 -17.63 7.84
C SER A 140 14.28 -18.52 7.34
N HIS A 141 15.34 -17.94 6.77
CA HIS A 141 16.54 -18.67 6.38
C HIS A 141 17.31 -19.19 7.61
N ASP A 142 17.54 -18.35 8.63
CA ASP A 142 18.21 -18.74 9.88
C ASP A 142 17.46 -19.88 10.59
N LEU A 143 16.12 -19.78 10.67
CA LEU A 143 15.29 -20.83 11.26
C LEU A 143 15.44 -22.17 10.54
N ARG A 144 15.49 -22.19 9.20
CA ARG A 144 15.69 -23.42 8.42
C ARG A 144 17.08 -24.03 8.61
N LEU A 145 18.10 -23.21 8.85
CA LEU A 145 19.45 -23.71 9.12
C LEU A 145 19.52 -24.40 10.48
N ARG A 146 18.88 -23.82 11.51
CA ARG A 146 18.82 -24.40 12.86
C ARG A 146 18.02 -25.69 12.96
N ASP A 147 16.99 -25.86 12.13
CA ASP A 147 16.19 -27.10 12.09
C ASP A 147 16.97 -28.32 11.53
N ARG A 148 18.10 -28.07 10.85
CA ARG A 148 18.93 -29.12 10.23
C ARG A 148 20.14 -29.56 11.06
N SER A 149 20.45 -28.87 12.16
CA SER A 149 21.61 -29.11 13.04
C SER A 149 21.20 -29.83 14.31
#